data_AF-A0A1M6EPF2-F1
#
_entry.id   AF-A0A1M6EPF2-F1
#
_cell.length_a   1.000
_cell.length_b   1.000
_cell.length_c   1.000
_cell.angle_alpha   90.00
_cell.angle_beta   90.00
_cell.angle_gamma   90.00
#
_symmetry.space_group_name_H-M   'P 1'
#
loop_
_entity.id
_entity.type
_entity.pdbx_description
1 polymer ?
#
loop_
_entity_poly.entity_id
_entity_poly.type
_entity_poly.pdbx_seq_one_letter_code
_entity_poly.pdbx_strand_id
1 'polypeptide(L)'
;MKKSGGIFVKINYKIDTNSDARAKDRKVNDIKNSIYNKYLACAGTLNKNGGTIIFQAKDLTEAEEIISSNPFINNKFYSYEILSKNSIALTSI
;
A
#
# COMPACT_ATOMS: atom_id res chain seq x y z
N MET A 1 1.43 -12.94 24.32
CA MET A 1 2.65 -12.42 23.66
C MET A 1 2.25 -11.46 22.55
N LYS A 2 2.69 -10.20 22.57
CA LYS A 2 2.57 -9.30 21.43
C LYS A 2 3.69 -9.64 20.44
N LYS A 3 3.34 -10.04 19.23
CA LYS A 3 4.31 -10.31 18.16
C LYS A 3 4.92 -8.97 17.72
N SER A 4 6.20 -8.75 17.97
CA SER A 4 6.93 -7.49 17.69
C SER A 4 7.57 -7.44 16.30
N GLY A 5 7.07 -8.24 15.35
CA GLY A 5 7.63 -8.34 14.01
C GLY A 5 6.82 -9.25 13.10
N GLY A 6 7.09 -9.16 11.80
CA GLY A 6 6.40 -9.97 10.80
C GLY A 6 4.94 -9.57 10.58
N ILE A 7 4.61 -8.30 10.82
CA ILE A 7 3.34 -7.71 10.41
C ILE A 7 3.57 -7.04 9.07
N PHE A 8 2.76 -7.40 8.08
CA PHE A 8 2.81 -6.82 6.75
C PHE A 8 1.44 -6.29 6.36
N VAL A 9 1.42 -5.10 5.77
CA VAL A 9 0.22 -4.52 5.18
C VAL A 9 0.31 -4.68 3.68
N LYS A 10 -0.57 -5.50 3.11
CA LYS A 10 -0.71 -5.67 1.66
C LYS A 10 -1.89 -4.84 1.19
N ILE A 11 -1.61 -3.78 0.44
CA ILE A 11 -2.60 -2.90 -0.19
C ILE A 11 -2.75 -3.28 -1.65
N ASN A 12 -3.98 -3.38 -2.13
CA ASN A 12 -4.31 -3.53 -3.54
C ASN A 12 -5.12 -2.32 -4.01
N TYR A 13 -4.85 -1.86 -5.23
CA TYR A 13 -5.59 -0.77 -5.85
C TYR A 13 -5.72 -1.00 -7.35
N LYS A 14 -6.76 -0.44 -7.96
CA LYS A 14 -6.90 -0.36 -9.42
C LYS A 14 -6.89 1.08 -9.89
N ILE A 15 -6.33 1.32 -11.05
CA ILE A 15 -6.39 2.60 -11.75
C ILE A 15 -7.62 2.54 -12.65
N ASP A 16 -8.60 3.41 -12.39
CA ASP A 16 -9.74 3.57 -13.29
C ASP A 16 -9.28 4.36 -14.52
N THR A 17 -9.02 3.65 -15.62
CA THR A 17 -8.52 4.24 -16.87
C THR A 17 -9.53 5.19 -17.54
N ASN A 18 -10.79 5.18 -17.11
CA ASN A 18 -11.84 6.06 -17.62
C ASN A 18 -11.98 7.36 -16.81
N SER A 19 -11.27 7.48 -15.68
CA SER A 19 -11.20 8.71 -14.90
C SER A 19 -10.13 9.64 -15.46
N ASP A 20 -10.55 10.87 -15.76
CA ASP A 20 -9.81 11.95 -16.41
C ASP A 20 -8.30 11.97 -16.07
N ALA A 21 -7.46 12.15 -17.09
CA ALA A 21 -6.00 12.18 -16.98
C ALA A 21 -5.46 13.17 -15.92
N ARG A 22 -6.29 14.14 -15.50
CA ARG A 22 -6.02 15.13 -14.44
C ARG A 22 -5.89 14.54 -13.03
N ALA A 23 -6.38 13.32 -12.79
CA ALA A 23 -6.20 12.62 -11.51
C ALA A 23 -4.80 12.02 -11.34
N LYS A 24 -4.05 11.83 -12.44
CA LYS A 24 -2.69 11.27 -12.42
C LYS A 24 -1.66 12.26 -11.85
N ASP A 25 -1.80 13.55 -12.16
CA ASP A 25 -0.83 14.57 -11.73
C ASP A 25 -0.97 14.98 -10.25
N ARG A 26 -2.18 14.91 -9.68
CA ARG A 26 -2.40 15.26 -8.26
C ARG A 26 -1.77 14.24 -7.30
N LYS A 27 -1.77 12.95 -7.66
CA LYS A 27 -1.29 11.88 -6.75
C LYS A 27 0.22 11.82 -6.57
N VAL A 28 1.01 12.28 -7.55
CA VAL A 28 2.48 12.19 -7.47
C VAL A 28 3.06 13.23 -6.51
N ASN A 29 2.43 14.41 -6.41
CA ASN A 29 2.87 15.46 -5.48
C ASN A 29 2.54 15.15 -4.02
N ASP A 30 1.46 14.40 -3.74
CA ASP A 30 1.07 14.03 -2.37
C ASP A 30 2.02 13.00 -1.74
N ILE A 31 2.77 12.24 -2.54
CA ILE A 31 3.74 11.25 -2.04
C ILE A 31 4.90 11.95 -1.30
N LYS A 32 5.33 13.15 -1.75
CA LYS A 32 6.43 13.90 -1.12
C LYS A 32 6.12 14.37 0.30
N ASN A 33 4.86 14.51 0.69
CA ASN A 33 4.43 14.82 2.06
C ASN A 33 3.76 13.63 2.75
N SER A 34 3.86 12.44 2.16
CA SER A 34 3.17 11.26 2.67
C SER A 34 3.99 10.55 3.73
N ILE A 35 3.29 9.81 4.60
CA ILE A 35 3.88 8.82 5.51
C ILE A 35 4.84 7.87 4.77
N TYR A 36 4.73 7.72 3.45
CA TYR A 36 5.60 6.84 2.68
C TYR A 36 7.07 7.25 2.67
N ASN A 37 7.40 8.51 2.97
CA ASN A 37 8.79 8.93 3.16
C ASN A 37 9.47 8.23 4.35
N LYS A 38 8.70 7.66 5.29
CA LYS A 38 9.25 6.88 6.41
C LYS A 38 9.64 5.45 6.01
N TYR A 39 9.24 4.99 4.81
CA TYR A 39 9.57 3.67 4.28
C TYR A 39 10.64 3.79 3.19
N LEU A 40 11.80 3.16 3.41
CA LEU A 40 12.90 3.16 2.45
C LEU A 40 12.62 2.31 1.20
N ALA A 41 11.89 1.19 1.36
CA ALA A 41 11.58 0.25 0.29
C ALA A 41 10.28 -0.51 0.58
N CYS A 42 9.57 -0.91 -0.47
CA CYS A 42 8.35 -1.72 -0.42
C CYS A 42 8.41 -2.82 -1.48
N ALA A 43 7.74 -3.94 -1.24
CA ALA A 43 7.54 -4.96 -2.27
C ALA A 43 6.19 -4.75 -2.98
N GLY A 44 6.02 -5.29 -4.19
CA GLY A 44 4.75 -5.14 -4.88
C GLY A 44 4.73 -5.62 -6.31
N THR A 45 3.55 -5.52 -6.92
CA THR A 45 3.33 -5.73 -8.36
C THR A 45 2.65 -4.50 -8.93
N LEU A 46 3.10 -4.02 -10.09
CA LEU A 46 2.48 -2.89 -10.80
C LEU A 46 2.14 -3.31 -12.22
N ASN A 47 0.91 -3.03 -12.66
CA ASN A 47 0.50 -3.16 -14.05
C ASN A 47 -0.35 -1.95 -14.48
N LYS A 48 -0.71 -1.89 -15.76
CA LYS A 48 -1.47 -0.75 -16.33
C LYS A 48 -2.83 -0.50 -15.67
N ASN A 49 -3.41 -1.50 -15.01
CA ASN A 49 -4.73 -1.46 -14.40
C ASN A 49 -4.68 -1.26 -12.88
N GLY A 50 -3.50 -1.18 -12.26
CA GLY A 50 -3.37 -1.14 -10.80
C GLY A 50 -2.15 -1.87 -10.28
N GLY A 51 -2.18 -2.16 -8.98
CA GLY A 51 -1.07 -2.86 -8.35
C GLY A 51 -1.34 -3.29 -6.92
N THR A 52 -0.32 -3.92 -6.37
CA THR A 52 -0.22 -4.34 -4.97
C THR A 52 1.04 -3.71 -4.39
N ILE A 53 0.95 -3.17 -3.17
CA ILE A 53 2.08 -2.65 -2.40
C ILE A 53 2.07 -3.33 -1.05
N ILE A 54 3.23 -3.82 -0.61
CA ILE A 54 3.40 -4.50 0.68
C ILE A 54 4.40 -3.70 1.52
N PHE A 55 3.93 -3.27 2.68
CA PHE A 55 4.73 -2.60 3.71
C PHE A 55 4.97 -3.56 4.87
N GLN A 56 6.16 -3.50 5.47
CA GLN A 56 6.37 -4.09 6.79
C GLN A 56 6.01 -3.05 7.85
N ALA A 57 5.20 -3.45 8.83
CA ALA A 57 4.83 -2.63 9.98
C ALA A 57 5.47 -3.20 11.26
N LYS A 58 5.82 -2.33 12.19
CA LYS A 58 6.36 -2.69 13.51
C LYS A 58 5.28 -3.29 14.42
N ASP A 59 4.06 -2.78 14.32
CA ASP A 59 2.90 -3.13 15.13
C ASP A 59 1.59 -2.85 14.37
N LEU A 60 0.45 -3.18 15.00
CA LEU A 60 -0.87 -2.95 14.42
C LEU A 60 -1.22 -1.46 14.30
N THR A 61 -0.67 -0.62 15.17
CA THR A 61 -0.90 0.83 15.12
C THR A 61 -0.27 1.42 13.86
N GLU A 62 0.97 1.04 13.55
CA GLU A 62 1.60 1.42 12.28
C GLU A 62 0.88 0.81 11.09
N ALA A 63 0.38 -0.43 11.21
CA ALA A 63 -0.40 -1.04 10.14
C ALA A 63 -1.66 -0.22 9.79
N GLU A 64 -2.40 0.24 10.80
CA GLU A 64 -3.56 1.11 10.64
C GLU A 64 -3.18 2.47 10.04
N GLU A 65 -2.03 3.03 10.42
CA GLU A 65 -1.52 4.28 9.85
C GLU A 65 -1.19 4.13 8.35
N ILE A 66 -0.57 3.02 7.95
CA ILE A 66 -0.28 2.68 6.54
C ILE A 66 -1.57 2.63 5.73
N ILE A 67 -2.60 2.00 6.29
CA ILE A 67 -3.90 1.79 5.63
C ILE A 67 -4.62 3.13 5.45
N SER A 68 -4.75 3.91 6.53
CA SER A 68 -5.55 5.13 6.56
C SER A 68 -4.91 6.29 5.79
N SER A 69 -3.57 6.32 5.71
CA SER A 69 -2.83 7.40 5.04
C SER A 69 -2.49 7.08 3.58
N ASN A 70 -3.10 6.04 3.00
CA ASN A 70 -2.81 5.64 1.63
C ASN A 70 -3.44 6.56 0.59
N PRO A 71 -2.75 6.95 -0.50
CA PRO A 71 -3.28 7.88 -1.49
C PRO A 71 -4.41 7.24 -2.32
N PHE A 72 -4.61 5.92 -2.17
CA PHE A 72 -5.70 5.17 -2.74
C PHE A 72 -6.82 4.90 -1.74
N ILE A 73 -6.82 5.39 -0.50
CA ILE A 73 -7.86 5.08 0.52
C ILE A 73 -9.30 5.37 0.03
N ASN A 74 -9.48 6.44 -0.75
CA ASN A 74 -10.77 6.84 -1.33
C ASN A 74 -11.05 6.20 -2.70
N ASN A 75 -10.20 5.29 -3.17
CA ASN A 75 -10.40 4.57 -4.41
C ASN A 75 -11.42 3.44 -4.18
N LYS A 76 -12.45 3.34 -5.02
CA LYS A 76 -13.47 2.27 -4.96
C LYS A 76 -12.89 0.85 -5.03
N PHE A 77 -11.69 0.69 -5.57
CA PHE A 77 -10.98 -0.58 -5.69
C PHE A 77 -9.86 -0.76 -4.65
N TYR A 78 -9.81 0.11 -3.65
CA TYR A 78 -8.87 -0.02 -2.53
C TYR A 78 -9.26 -1.20 -1.65
N SER A 79 -8.31 -2.09 -1.42
CA SER A 79 -8.45 -3.14 -0.41
C SER A 79 -7.12 -3.37 0.28
N TYR A 80 -7.17 -3.93 1.49
CA TYR A 80 -5.97 -4.22 2.26
C TYR A 80 -6.10 -5.53 3.03
N GLU A 81 -4.96 -6.13 3.35
CA GLU A 81 -4.82 -7.30 4.22
C GLU A 81 -3.68 -7.04 5.21
N ILE A 82 -3.91 -7.30 6.50
CA ILE A 82 -2.84 -7.36 7.51
C ILE A 82 -2.42 -8.82 7.66
N LEU A 83 -1.16 -9.11 7.33
CA LEU A 83 -0.59 -10.44 7.34
C LEU A 83 0.40 -10.57 8.49
N SER A 84 0.34 -11.69 9.23
CA SER A 84 1.28 -11.99 10.30
C SER A 84 2.14 -13.19 9.90
N LYS A 85 3.32 -12.96 9.30
CA LYS A 85 4.21 -13.99 8.75
C LYS A 85 5.68 -13.69 9.07
N ASN A 86 6.57 -14.68 8.97
CA ASN A 86 8.01 -14.45 9.15
C ASN A 86 8.66 -13.88 7.88
N SER A 87 8.10 -14.21 6.72
CA SER A 87 8.47 -13.67 5.42
C SER A 87 7.27 -13.70 4.47
N ILE A 88 7.33 -12.90 3.42
CA ILE A 88 6.36 -12.87 2.33
C ILE A 88 7.12 -12.96 1.01
N ALA A 89 6.62 -13.81 0.12
CA ALA A 89 7.01 -13.83 -1.29
C ALA A 89 5.76 -13.51 -2.12
N LEU A 90 5.93 -12.69 -3.15
CA LEU A 90 4.92 -12.51 -4.18
C LEU A 90 5.02 -13.72 -5.11
N THR A 91 4.02 -14.59 -5.07
CA THR A 91 3.88 -15.65 -6.08
C THR A 91 3.39 -15.02 -7.37
N SER A 92 4.24 -15.00 -8.39
CA SER A 92 3.81 -14.72 -9.77
C SER A 92 2.86 -15.83 -10.21
N ILE A 93 1.65 -15.45 -10.64
CA ILE A 93 0.72 -16.32 -11.35
C ILE A 93 1.04 -16.20 -12.85
#